data_AF-A0A964X0B7-F1
#
_entry.id   AF-A0A964X0B7-F1
#
_cell.length_a   1.000
_cell.length_b   1.000
_cell.length_c   1.000
_cell.angle_alpha   90.00
_cell.angle_beta   90.00
_cell.angle_gamma   90.00
#
_symmetry.space_group_name_H-M   'P 1'
#
loop_
_entity.id
_entity.type
_entity.pdbx_description
1 polymer ?
#
loop_
_entity_poly.entity_id
_entity_poly.type
_entity_poly.pdbx_seq_one_letter_code
_entity_poly.pdbx_strand_id
1 'polypeptide(L)' 'MNINFTGYSGLFGLVVLILNIWAIISVVGSNATTGAKVIWVLAILFLPILGFLAWLFFGPRSAPRRGV' A
#
# COMPACT_ATOMS: atom_id res chain seq x y z
N MET A 1 16.18 20.56 -21.26
CA MET A 1 14.78 20.22 -20.93
C MET A 1 14.65 20.30 -19.42
N ASN A 2 13.98 21.32 -18.91
CA ASN A 2 13.86 21.56 -17.46
C ASN A 2 12.49 21.05 -17.00
N ILE A 3 12.47 19.90 -16.36
CA ILE A 3 11.28 19.30 -15.76
C ILE A 3 11.06 19.91 -14.38
N ASN A 4 10.32 21.02 -14.32
CA ASN A 4 9.92 21.66 -13.06
C ASN A 4 8.61 21.05 -12.56
N PHE A 5 8.70 20.11 -11.61
CA PHE A 5 7.57 19.38 -11.03
C PHE A 5 6.82 20.15 -9.90
N THR A 6 6.85 21.48 -9.91
CA THR A 6 6.56 22.28 -8.70
C THR A 6 5.09 22.68 -8.48
N GLY A 7 4.12 22.13 -9.23
CA GLY A 7 2.70 22.48 -9.10
C GLY A 7 1.80 21.45 -8.40
N TYR A 8 2.23 20.18 -8.31
CA TYR A 8 1.38 19.06 -7.88
C TYR A 8 1.75 18.44 -6.53
N SER A 9 2.76 18.98 -5.83
CA SER A 9 3.38 18.35 -4.66
C SER A 9 2.42 18.11 -3.48
N GLY A 10 1.49 19.04 -3.21
CA GLY A 10 0.57 18.92 -2.08
C GLY A 10 -0.50 17.85 -2.26
N LEU A 11 -1.20 17.86 -3.39
CA LEU A 11 -2.26 16.88 -3.69
C LEU A 11 -1.67 15.50 -3.97
N PHE A 12 -0.54 15.43 -4.68
CA PHE A 12 0.13 14.16 -4.94
C PHE A 12 0.65 13.52 -3.64
N GLY A 13 1.19 14.30 -2.70
CA GLY A 13 1.55 13.85 -1.36
C GLY A 13 0.36 13.32 -0.55
N LEU A 14 -0.81 13.99 -0.64
CA LEU A 14 -2.03 13.54 0.01
C LEU A 14 -2.55 12.21 -0.57
N VAL A 15 -2.53 12.06 -1.89
CA VAL A 15 -2.90 10.79 -2.54
C VAL A 15 -1.98 9.66 -2.08
N VAL A 16 -0.66 9.88 -2.10
CA VAL A 16 0.32 8.88 -1.64
C VAL A 16 0.10 8.51 -0.16
N LEU A 17 -0.24 9.48 0.69
CA LEU A 17 -0.55 9.25 2.10
C LEU A 17 -1.79 8.36 2.27
N ILE A 18 -2.89 8.67 1.56
CA ILE A 18 -4.14 7.89 1.59
C ILE A 18 -3.88 6.45 1.13
N LEU A 19 -3.13 6.28 0.03
CA LEU A 19 -2.79 4.95 -0.51
C LEU A 19 -1.96 4.14 0.49
N ASN A 20 -0.97 4.75 1.16
CA ASN A 20 -0.19 4.08 2.19
C ASN A 20 -1.07 3.59 3.35
N ILE A 21 -1.98 4.42 3.85
CA ILE A 21 -2.91 4.04 4.93
C ILE A 21 -3.81 2.89 4.48
N TRP A 22 -4.36 2.97 3.27
CA TRP A 22 -5.25 1.93 2.75
C TRP A 22 -4.55 0.56 2.60
N ALA A 23 -3.32 0.54 2.09
CA ALA A 23 -2.55 -0.70 2.00
C ALA A 23 -2.26 -1.30 3.38
N ILE A 24 -1.91 -0.48 4.38
CA ILE A 24 -1.69 -0.98 5.75
C ILE A 24 -2.97 -1.61 6.30
N ILE A 25 -4.12 -0.93 6.21
CA ILE A 25 -5.41 -1.45 6.68
C ILE A 25 -5.73 -2.78 6.01
N SER A 26 -5.50 -2.87 4.70
CA SER A 26 -5.81 -4.09 3.95
C SER A 26 -4.82 -5.24 4.20
N VAL A 27 -3.54 -4.97 4.51
CA VAL A 27 -2.58 -5.98 4.98
C VAL A 27 -2.97 -6.48 6.37
N VAL A 28 -3.30 -5.58 7.29
CA VAL A 28 -3.67 -5.92 8.68
C VAL A 28 -4.96 -6.75 8.70
N GLY A 29 -5.96 -6.37 7.89
CA GLY A 29 -7.24 -7.08 7.76
C GLY A 29 -7.17 -8.40 6.97
N SER A 30 -6.05 -8.69 6.32
CA SER A 30 -5.89 -9.92 5.54
C SER A 30 -5.66 -11.16 6.43
N ASN A 31 -6.08 -12.33 5.94
CA ASN A 31 -5.79 -13.64 6.53
C ASN A 31 -4.36 -14.14 6.21
N ALA A 32 -3.44 -13.25 5.81
CA ALA A 32 -2.05 -13.61 5.63
C ALA A 32 -1.41 -14.02 6.96
N THR A 33 -0.50 -14.98 6.89
CA THR A 33 0.33 -15.39 8.03
C THR A 33 1.17 -14.21 8.53
N THR A 34 1.54 -14.23 9.81
CA THR A 34 2.33 -13.15 10.44
C THR A 34 3.59 -12.81 9.65
N GLY A 35 4.32 -13.81 9.13
CA GLY A 35 5.50 -13.59 8.30
C GLY A 35 5.21 -12.86 6.98
N ALA A 36 4.11 -13.22 6.31
CA ALA A 36 3.70 -12.56 5.07
C ALA A 36 3.25 -11.11 5.33
N LYS A 37 2.58 -10.83 6.45
CA LYS A 37 2.23 -9.45 6.85
C LYS A 37 3.48 -8.59 7.04
N VAL A 38 4.49 -9.11 7.74
CA VAL A 38 5.74 -8.37 8.02
C VAL A 38 6.49 -8.05 6.72
N ILE A 39 6.60 -9.00 5.79
CA ILE A 39 7.26 -8.79 4.49
C ILE A 39 6.56 -7.68 3.69
N TRP A 40 5.22 -7.70 3.64
CA TRP A 40 4.45 -6.67 2.94
C TRP A 40 4.58 -5.28 3.56
N VAL A 41 4.55 -5.20 4.90
CA VAL A 41 4.77 -3.94 5.62
C VAL A 41 6.17 -3.39 5.35
N LEU A 42 7.21 -4.23 5.41
CA LEU A 42 8.59 -3.81 5.10
C LEU A 42 8.71 -3.35 3.64
N ALA A 43 8.12 -4.06 2.68
CA ALA A 43 8.15 -3.67 1.27
C ALA A 43 7.49 -2.30 1.02
N ILE A 44 6.34 -2.04 1.63
CA ILE A 44 5.64 -0.75 1.57
C ILE A 44 6.45 0.35 2.28
N LEU A 45 7.10 0.04 3.41
CA LEU A 45 7.87 1.02 4.17
C LEU A 45 9.15 1.47 3.45
N PHE A 46 9.90 0.54 2.86
CA PHE A 46 11.13 0.87 2.13
C PHE A 46 10.85 1.48 0.76
N LEU A 47 9.79 1.00 0.10
CA LEU A 47 9.40 1.44 -1.24
C LEU A 47 7.93 1.89 -1.19
N PRO A 48 7.62 3.14 -0.80
CA PRO A 48 6.23 3.57 -0.58
C PRO A 48 5.36 3.48 -1.83
N ILE A 49 5.90 3.88 -3.00
CA ILE A 49 5.13 3.87 -4.25
C ILE A 49 5.14 2.47 -4.86
N LEU A 50 6.33 1.85 -4.99
CA LEU A 50 6.48 0.55 -5.64
C LEU A 50 5.94 -0.60 -4.77
N GLY A 51 6.10 -0.54 -3.46
CA GLY A 51 5.55 -1.49 -2.50
C GLY A 51 4.02 -1.43 -2.44
N PHE A 52 3.44 -0.22 -2.52
CA PHE A 52 1.99 -0.05 -2.68
C PHE A 52 1.49 -0.66 -3.99
N LEU A 53 2.15 -0.38 -5.12
CA LEU A 53 1.78 -0.93 -6.42
C LEU A 53 1.92 -2.46 -6.46
N ALA A 54 3.01 -3.01 -5.93
CA ALA A 54 3.20 -4.46 -5.84
C ALA A 54 2.10 -5.11 -4.97
N TRP A 55 1.73 -4.45 -3.86
CA TRP A 55 0.65 -4.89 -2.98
C TRP A 55 -0.70 -4.87 -3.70
N LEU A 56 -0.93 -3.92 -4.60
CA LEU A 56 -2.19 -3.86 -5.35
C LEU A 56 -2.43 -5.12 -6.21
N PHE A 57 -1.37 -5.68 -6.80
CA PHE A 57 -1.47 -6.86 -7.67
C PHE A 57 -1.33 -8.18 -6.89
N PHE A 58 -0.34 -8.25 -5.99
CA PHE A 58 0.07 -9.49 -5.32
C PHE A 58 -0.19 -9.49 -3.81
N GLY A 59 -0.72 -8.40 -3.28
CA GLY A 59 -0.96 -8.24 -1.86
C GLY A 59 -2.03 -9.18 -1.33
N PRO A 60 -1.90 -9.62 -0.07
CA PRO A 60 -2.85 -10.50 0.57
C PRO A 60 -4.18 -9.76 0.71
N ARG A 61 -5.20 -10.26 0.01
CA ARG A 61 -6.53 -9.68 0.02
C ARG A 61 -7.30 -10.25 1.20
N SER A 62 -8.07 -9.42 1.90
CA SER A 62 -8.99 -9.88 2.93
C SER A 62 -9.97 -10.89 2.31
N ALA A 63 -9.94 -12.13 2.79
CA ALA A 63 -10.89 -13.15 2.34
C ALA A 63 -12.30 -12.68 2.69
N PRO A 64 -13.28 -12.77 1.76
CA PRO A 64 -14.67 -12.49 2.09
C PRO A 64 -15.07 -13.35 3.29
N ARG A 65 -15.53 -12.73 4.37
CA ARG A 65 -16.14 -13.45 5.48
C ARG A 65 -17.38 -14.15 4.93
N ARG A 66 -17.25 -15.43 4.60
CA ARG A 66 -18.38 -16.26 4.21
C ARG A 66 -19.14 -16.56 5.50
N GLY A 67 -20.23 -15.83 5.71
CA GLY A 67 -21.15 -16.08 6.81
C GLY A 67 -21.69 -17.51 6.71
N VAL A 68 -21.56 -18.24 7.82
CA VAL A 68 -22.24 -19.49 8.13
C VAL A 68 -22.82 -19.33 9.53
#